data_AF-A0A9D8E753-F1
#
_entry.id   AF-A0A9D8E753-F1
#
_cell.length_a   1.000
_cell.length_b   1.000
_cell.length_c   1.000
_cell.angle_alpha   90.00
_cell.angle_beta   90.00
_cell.angle_gamma   90.00
#
_symmetry.space_group_name_H-M   'P 1'
#
loop_
_entity.id
_entity.type
_entity.pdbx_description
1 polymer ?
#
loop_
_entity_poly.entity_id
_entity_poly.type
_entity_poly.pdbx_seq_one_letter_code
_entity_poly.pdbx_strand_id
1 'polypeptide(L)'
;MSDRFHPISMEDLTSWVFGELEARGSIFGIPREAFFTPSTADRFRTSAYGQPLETPFGPAAGPHTQMAQNIVVAWLCGARFIELKTVQTLDRLEVNKPCIDMEDEGYNVEWSQELRLYESFDEYLRAWVLIHAL
;
A
#
# COMPACT_ATOMS: atom_id res chain seq x y z
N MET A 1 -1.18 19.17 -5.35
CA MET A 1 -0.39 18.02 -4.86
C MET A 1 0.99 18.10 -5.49
N SER A 2 2.04 17.74 -4.74
CA SER A 2 3.41 17.65 -5.25
C SER A 2 3.49 16.65 -6.41
N ASP A 3 4.34 16.93 -7.39
CA ASP A 3 4.65 16.03 -8.51
C ASP A 3 5.55 14.86 -8.08
N ARG A 4 6.07 14.84 -6.85
CA ARG A 4 6.96 13.78 -6.36
C ARG A 4 6.38 13.08 -5.15
N PHE A 5 6.63 11.78 -5.06
CA PHE A 5 6.50 11.04 -3.80
C PHE A 5 7.58 11.48 -2.81
N HIS A 6 7.17 11.58 -1.56
CA HIS A 6 8.03 11.89 -0.43
C HIS A 6 7.89 10.74 0.56
N PRO A 7 8.81 9.77 0.56
CA PRO A 7 8.85 8.71 1.56
C PRO A 7 8.87 9.28 2.97
N ILE A 8 8.06 8.70 3.86
CA ILE A 8 8.02 9.08 5.27
C ILE A 8 8.98 8.16 6.02
N SER A 9 9.76 8.73 6.94
CA SER A 9 10.70 7.92 7.73
C SER A 9 9.95 6.86 8.55
N MET A 10 10.62 5.76 8.91
CA MET A 10 10.00 4.73 9.76
C MET A 10 9.63 5.29 11.14
N GLU A 11 10.44 6.20 11.69
CA GLU A 11 10.17 6.87 12.97
C GLU A 11 8.88 7.69 12.90
N ASP A 12 8.73 8.50 11.86
CA ASP A 12 7.54 9.33 11.65
C ASP A 12 6.30 8.49 11.34
N LEU A 13 6.41 7.45 10.50
CA LEU A 13 5.31 6.53 10.22
C LEU A 13 4.81 5.85 11.50
N THR A 14 5.74 5.34 12.31
CA THR A 14 5.41 4.65 13.57
C THR A 14 4.78 5.62 14.57
N SER A 15 5.39 6.81 14.73
CA SER A 15 4.87 7.86 15.62
C SER A 15 3.45 8.26 15.22
N TRP A 16 3.20 8.43 13.92
CA TRP A 16 1.88 8.76 13.42
C TRP A 16 0.90 7.61 13.64
N VAL A 17 1.20 6.39 13.18
CA VAL A 17 0.30 5.23 13.28
C VAL A 17 -0.15 4.99 14.72
N PHE A 18 0.79 4.86 15.65
CA PHE A 18 0.45 4.53 17.04
C PHE A 18 -0.07 5.73 17.82
N GLY A 19 0.45 6.93 17.56
CA GLY A 19 -0.04 8.15 18.19
C GLY A 19 -1.48 8.49 17.78
N GLU A 20 -1.83 8.31 16.50
CA GLU A 20 -3.20 8.50 16.03
C GLU A 20 -4.14 7.42 16.56
N LEU A 21 -3.69 6.16 16.59
CA LEU A 21 -4.49 5.05 17.11
C LEU A 21 -4.83 5.25 18.58
N GLU A 22 -3.86 5.70 19.40
CA GLU A 22 -4.07 5.99 20.82
C GLU A 22 -4.97 7.22 21.02
N ALA A 23 -4.70 8.31 20.32
CA ALA A 23 -5.38 9.58 20.56
C ALA A 23 -6.79 9.66 19.95
N ARG A 24 -7.02 8.95 18.85
CA ARG A 24 -8.24 9.11 18.03
C ARG A 24 -8.92 7.80 17.66
N GLY A 25 -8.30 6.65 17.93
CA GLY A 25 -8.85 5.37 17.50
C GLY A 25 -8.87 5.21 15.98
N SER A 26 -7.92 5.83 15.26
CA SER A 26 -7.81 5.76 13.81
C SER A 26 -6.35 5.63 13.36
N ILE A 27 -6.13 5.12 12.14
CA ILE A 27 -4.81 5.08 11.50
C ILE A 27 -4.95 5.71 10.12
N PHE A 28 -4.18 6.77 9.84
CA PHE A 28 -4.26 7.53 8.59
C PHE A 28 -5.69 8.00 8.26
N GLY A 29 -6.46 8.36 9.29
CA GLY A 29 -7.85 8.77 9.17
C GLY A 29 -8.87 7.64 9.01
N ILE A 30 -8.43 6.37 8.95
CA ILE A 30 -9.34 5.22 8.92
C ILE A 30 -9.73 4.87 10.36
N PRO A 31 -11.01 4.98 10.75
CA PRO A 31 -11.44 4.69 12.12
C PRO A 31 -11.39 3.18 12.39
N ARG A 32 -11.13 2.80 13.64
CA ARG A 32 -10.96 1.39 14.05
C ARG A 32 -12.18 0.52 13.74
N GLU A 33 -13.38 1.10 13.74
CA GLU A 33 -14.63 0.40 13.39
C GLU A 33 -14.67 -0.02 11.91
N ALA A 34 -13.87 0.61 11.05
CA ALA A 34 -13.72 0.23 9.65
C ALA A 34 -12.59 -0.78 9.42
N PHE A 35 -11.80 -1.13 10.44
CA PHE A 35 -10.75 -2.13 10.30
C PHE A 35 -11.37 -3.51 10.11
N PHE A 36 -10.85 -4.23 9.12
CA PHE A 36 -11.22 -5.60 8.87
C PHE A 36 -10.69 -6.51 9.98
N THR A 37 -11.61 -7.08 10.76
CA THR A 37 -11.31 -8.07 11.79
C THR A 37 -11.66 -9.46 11.25
N PRO A 38 -10.65 -10.28 10.88
CA PRO A 38 -10.91 -11.58 10.28
C PRO A 38 -11.63 -12.56 11.22
N SER A 39 -12.51 -13.36 10.64
CA SER A 39 -13.27 -14.42 11.30
C SER A 39 -13.16 -15.75 10.54
N THR A 40 -13.17 -16.85 11.28
CA THR A 40 -13.23 -18.19 10.67
C THR A 40 -14.53 -18.44 9.90
N ALA A 41 -15.56 -17.63 10.15
CA ALA A 41 -16.86 -17.68 9.48
C ALA A 41 -16.95 -16.73 8.26
N ASP A 42 -15.87 -16.03 7.89
CA ASP A 42 -15.90 -15.10 6.76
C ASP A 42 -16.22 -15.81 5.45
N ARG A 43 -17.28 -15.33 4.78
CA ARG A 43 -17.83 -15.95 3.56
C ARG A 43 -16.81 -16.10 2.44
N PHE A 44 -15.90 -15.13 2.30
CA PHE A 44 -14.96 -15.06 1.20
C PHE A 44 -13.58 -15.63 1.55
N ARG A 45 -13.43 -16.22 2.74
CA ARG A 45 -12.18 -16.88 3.14
C ARG A 45 -11.82 -17.96 2.14
N THR A 46 -10.57 -17.96 1.68
CA THR A 46 -10.06 -18.85 0.63
C THR A 46 -8.62 -19.25 0.90
N SER A 47 -7.96 -19.91 -0.05
CA SER A 47 -6.52 -20.12 -0.05
C SER A 47 -5.92 -19.83 -1.42
N ALA A 48 -4.69 -19.31 -1.42
CA ALA A 48 -3.88 -19.10 -2.61
C ALA A 48 -2.41 -19.38 -2.27
N TYR A 49 -1.65 -19.96 -3.21
CA TYR A 49 -0.21 -20.26 -3.02
C TYR A 49 0.13 -21.05 -1.74
N GLY A 50 -0.80 -21.92 -1.30
CA GLY A 50 -0.65 -22.71 -0.08
C GLY A 50 -0.86 -21.93 1.23
N GLN A 51 -1.33 -20.67 1.15
CA GLN A 51 -1.62 -19.83 2.30
C GLN A 51 -3.13 -19.60 2.43
N PRO A 52 -3.70 -19.62 3.65
CA PRO A 52 -5.07 -19.16 3.89
C PRO A 52 -5.15 -17.64 3.71
N LEU A 53 -6.25 -17.17 3.13
CA LEU A 53 -6.56 -15.75 3.00
C LEU A 53 -7.93 -15.48 3.61
N GLU A 54 -8.04 -14.54 4.54
CA GLU A 54 -9.33 -14.20 5.16
C GLU A 54 -10.27 -13.46 4.21
N THR A 55 -9.72 -12.81 3.19
CA THR A 55 -10.45 -12.30 2.02
C THR A 55 -9.66 -12.59 0.74
N PRO A 56 -10.29 -12.67 -0.44
CA PRO A 56 -9.62 -12.86 -1.72
C PRO A 56 -9.23 -11.52 -2.36
N PHE A 57 -9.23 -10.43 -1.59
CA PHE A 57 -9.13 -9.07 -2.12
C PHE A 57 -7.75 -8.45 -1.86
N GLY A 58 -7.39 -7.53 -2.75
CA GLY A 58 -6.35 -6.55 -2.54
C GLY A 58 -5.97 -5.85 -3.85
N PRO A 59 -5.18 -4.79 -3.76
CA PRO A 59 -4.83 -3.98 -4.93
C PRO A 59 -3.83 -4.70 -5.83
N ALA A 60 -4.05 -4.55 -7.14
CA ALA A 60 -3.09 -4.94 -8.16
C ALA A 60 -1.85 -4.01 -8.14
N ALA A 61 -0.77 -4.46 -8.77
CA ALA A 61 0.47 -3.69 -8.88
C ALA A 61 0.20 -2.34 -9.56
N GLY A 62 0.40 -1.23 -8.84
CA GLY A 62 0.00 0.08 -9.33
C GLY A 62 0.45 1.23 -8.44
N PRO A 63 0.05 2.48 -8.75
CA PRO A 63 0.50 3.65 -8.02
C PRO A 63 0.26 3.57 -6.51
N HIS A 64 -0.85 2.93 -6.10
CA HIS A 64 -1.20 2.78 -4.69
C HIS A 64 -0.34 1.78 -3.92
N THR A 65 0.34 0.84 -4.59
CA THR A 65 1.16 -0.19 -3.94
C THR A 65 2.66 0.14 -3.93
N GLN A 66 3.00 1.44 -4.06
CA GLN A 66 4.37 1.97 -3.91
C GLN A 66 4.69 2.42 -2.48
N MET A 67 3.71 2.99 -1.78
CA MET A 67 3.91 3.68 -0.51
C MET A 67 3.46 2.83 0.68
N ALA A 68 4.21 2.86 1.78
CA ALA A 68 3.98 2.02 2.95
C ALA A 68 2.61 2.26 3.57
N GLN A 69 2.22 3.52 3.77
CA GLN A 69 0.94 3.89 4.36
C GLN A 69 -0.25 3.36 3.55
N ASN A 70 -0.14 3.33 2.22
CA ASN A 70 -1.23 2.83 1.37
C ASN A 70 -1.36 1.31 1.48
N ILE A 71 -0.23 0.59 1.56
CA ILE A 71 -0.22 -0.87 1.76
C ILE A 71 -0.81 -1.22 3.12
N VAL A 72 -0.41 -0.50 4.18
CA VAL A 72 -0.95 -0.67 5.54
C VAL A 72 -2.46 -0.41 5.55
N VAL A 73 -2.93 0.69 4.96
CA VAL A 73 -4.37 1.00 4.87
C VAL A 73 -5.13 -0.06 4.08
N ALA A 74 -4.59 -0.54 2.95
CA ALA A 74 -5.22 -1.61 2.19
C ALA A 74 -5.39 -2.87 3.06
N TRP A 75 -4.36 -3.26 3.82
CA TRP A 75 -4.42 -4.40 4.73
C TRP A 75 -5.41 -4.20 5.89
N LEU A 76 -5.40 -3.01 6.51
CA LEU A 76 -6.36 -2.62 7.56
C LEU A 76 -7.81 -2.72 7.05
N CYS A 77 -8.04 -2.35 5.79
CA CYS A 77 -9.35 -2.43 5.14
C CYS A 77 -9.64 -3.82 4.53
N GLY A 78 -8.84 -4.83 4.86
CA GLY A 78 -9.14 -6.23 4.56
C GLY A 78 -8.43 -6.83 3.36
N ALA A 79 -7.49 -6.13 2.72
CA ALA A 79 -6.64 -6.74 1.70
C ALA A 79 -5.78 -7.86 2.30
N ARG A 80 -5.72 -9.01 1.62
CA ARG A 80 -4.88 -10.17 1.98
C ARG A 80 -4.01 -10.65 0.83
N PHE A 81 -4.25 -10.17 -0.38
CA PHE A 81 -3.40 -10.40 -1.53
C PHE A 81 -3.03 -9.07 -2.18
N ILE A 82 -1.81 -8.59 -1.97
CA ILE A 82 -1.34 -7.27 -2.41
C ILE A 82 -0.23 -7.47 -3.42
N GLU A 83 -0.44 -7.02 -4.66
CA GLU A 83 0.62 -6.99 -5.65
C GLU A 83 1.39 -5.67 -5.51
N LEU A 84 2.65 -5.76 -5.10
CA LEU A 84 3.52 -4.59 -4.97
C LEU A 84 3.84 -4.00 -6.34
N LYS A 85 4.01 -2.67 -6.39
CA LYS A 85 4.36 -2.01 -7.65
C LYS A 85 5.66 -2.61 -8.20
N THR A 86 5.65 -2.88 -9.50
CA THR A 86 6.82 -3.33 -10.25
C THR A 86 8.00 -2.37 -10.03
N VAL A 87 9.08 -2.90 -9.45
CA VAL A 87 10.36 -2.20 -9.31
C VAL A 87 11.26 -2.51 -10.50
N GLN A 88 12.17 -1.59 -10.82
CA GLN A 88 13.00 -1.66 -12.01
C GLN A 88 14.44 -1.29 -11.71
N THR A 89 15.39 -1.86 -12.46
CA THR A 89 16.82 -1.53 -12.33
C THR A 89 17.13 -0.11 -12.79
N LEU A 90 16.41 0.37 -13.82
CA LEU A 90 16.49 1.76 -14.28
C LEU A 90 15.53 2.61 -13.44
N ASP A 91 16.00 3.06 -12.29
CA ASP A 91 15.19 3.70 -11.24
C ASP A 91 15.35 5.23 -11.20
N ARG A 92 15.95 5.81 -12.24
CA ARG A 92 16.16 7.24 -12.43
C ARG A 92 15.45 7.70 -13.69
N LEU A 93 14.12 7.64 -13.65
CA LEU A 93 13.25 8.07 -14.72
C LEU A 93 12.68 9.44 -14.39
N GLU A 94 12.78 10.37 -15.33
CA GLU A 94 11.98 11.59 -15.29
C GLU A 94 10.68 11.32 -16.04
N VAL A 95 9.60 11.18 -15.27
CA VAL A 95 8.25 10.94 -15.79
C VAL A 95 7.54 12.29 -15.90
N ASN A 96 7.19 12.69 -17.13
CA ASN A 96 6.37 13.89 -17.35
C ASN A 96 4.97 13.70 -16.76
N LYS A 97 4.41 14.76 -16.15
CA LYS A 97 3.08 14.73 -15.53
C LYS A 97 2.10 15.69 -16.22
N PRO A 98 0.81 15.33 -16.37
CA PRO A 98 0.21 14.05 -15.96
C PRO A 98 0.72 12.89 -16.83
N CYS A 99 1.09 11.77 -16.20
CA CYS A 99 1.49 10.55 -16.91
C CYS A 99 0.27 9.66 -17.24
N ILE A 100 -0.82 9.82 -16.50
CA ILE A 100 -2.10 9.18 -16.79
C ILE A 100 -3.14 10.28 -16.89
N ASP A 101 -3.62 10.49 -18.11
CA ASP A 101 -4.77 11.33 -18.42
C ASP A 101 -5.70 10.52 -19.33
N MET A 102 -6.80 10.03 -18.76
CA MET A 102 -7.64 9.02 -19.38
C MET A 102 -9.11 9.32 -19.12
N GLU A 103 -9.82 9.72 -20.16
CA GLU A 103 -11.28 9.99 -20.12
C GLU A 103 -12.13 8.75 -20.46
N ASP A 104 -11.55 7.79 -21.19
CA ASP A 104 -12.20 6.54 -21.62
C ASP A 104 -11.20 5.37 -21.56
N GLU A 105 -11.01 4.59 -22.64
CA GLU A 105 -10.01 3.53 -22.70
C GLU A 105 -8.58 4.09 -22.78
N GLY A 106 -7.71 3.65 -21.88
CA GLY A 106 -6.29 4.00 -21.90
C GLY A 106 -5.39 2.79 -22.02
N TYR A 107 -4.41 2.94 -22.91
CA TYR A 107 -3.38 1.96 -23.17
C TYR A 107 -2.09 2.45 -22.52
N ASN A 108 -1.63 1.73 -21.49
CA ASN A 108 -0.39 2.06 -20.80
C ASN A 108 0.77 1.26 -21.41
N VAL A 109 1.78 1.97 -21.93
CA VAL A 109 3.07 1.42 -22.40
C VAL A 109 4.25 2.05 -21.66
N GLU A 110 3.95 2.90 -20.68
CA GLU A 110 4.90 3.78 -20.02
C GLU A 110 5.40 3.19 -18.70
N TRP A 111 6.58 3.67 -18.32
CA TRP A 111 7.27 3.22 -17.13
C TRP A 111 6.91 4.22 -16.02
N SER A 112 6.21 3.74 -14.98
CA SER A 112 5.57 4.60 -13.97
C SER A 112 6.05 4.32 -12.54
N GLN A 113 7.24 3.74 -12.39
CA GLN A 113 7.90 3.61 -11.10
C GLN A 113 8.57 4.94 -10.75
N GLU A 114 8.18 5.54 -9.63
CA GLU A 114 8.66 6.87 -9.23
C GLU A 114 9.75 6.83 -8.15
N LEU A 115 9.76 5.79 -7.31
CA LEU A 115 10.75 5.61 -6.25
C LEU A 115 11.98 4.88 -6.76
N ARG A 116 13.15 5.22 -6.22
CA ARG A 116 14.37 4.45 -6.44
C ARG A 116 14.24 3.05 -5.88
N LEU A 117 15.13 2.15 -6.28
CA LEU A 117 15.10 0.75 -5.86
C LEU A 117 15.20 0.60 -4.33
N TYR A 118 16.13 1.33 -3.70
CA TYR A 118 16.28 1.30 -2.23
C TYR A 118 15.08 1.94 -1.52
N GLU A 119 14.47 2.97 -2.11
CA GLU A 119 13.29 3.63 -1.53
C GLU A 119 12.09 2.70 -1.60
N SER A 120 11.92 1.97 -2.71
CA SER A 120 10.87 0.96 -2.85
C SER A 120 11.06 -0.17 -1.84
N PHE A 121 12.30 -0.65 -1.67
CA PHE A 121 12.63 -1.64 -0.65
C PHE A 121 12.25 -1.15 0.75
N ASP A 122 12.64 0.07 1.09
CA ASP A 122 12.34 0.68 2.38
C ASP A 122 10.84 0.78 2.63
N GLU A 123 10.05 1.26 1.66
CA GLU A 123 8.59 1.36 1.79
C GLU A 123 7.95 -0.02 2.02
N TYR A 124 8.39 -1.06 1.30
CA TYR A 124 7.86 -2.41 1.45
C TYR A 124 8.25 -3.04 2.79
N LEU A 125 9.48 -2.81 3.25
CA LEU A 125 9.93 -3.25 4.56
C LEU A 125 9.15 -2.55 5.68
N ARG A 126 8.95 -1.23 5.59
CA ARG A 126 8.17 -0.44 6.56
C ARG A 126 6.74 -0.94 6.64
N ALA A 127 6.08 -1.15 5.50
CA ALA A 127 4.72 -1.70 5.44
C ALA A 127 4.65 -3.08 6.10
N TRP A 128 5.60 -3.97 5.77
CA TRP A 128 5.66 -5.31 6.35
C TRP A 128 5.81 -5.25 7.87
N VAL A 129 6.75 -4.44 8.40
CA VAL A 129 6.95 -4.31 9.85
C VAL A 129 5.70 -3.75 10.53
N LEU A 130 5.09 -2.69 9.98
CA LEU A 130 3.89 -2.08 10.57
C LEU A 130 2.71 -3.05 10.58
N ILE A 131 2.48 -3.80 9.50
CA ILE A 131 1.42 -4.81 9.43
C ILE A 131 1.60 -5.90 10.51
N HIS A 132 2.84 -6.28 10.83
CA HIS A 132 3.11 -7.28 11.88
C HIS A 132 3.06 -6.72 13.30
N ALA A 133 3.15 -5.40 13.44
CA ALA A 133 3.08 -4.71 14.73
C ALA A 133 1.66 -4.31 15.13
N LEU A 134 0.75 -4.16 14.15
CA LEU A 134 -0.67 -3.82 14.32
C LEU A 134 -1.55 -5.05 14.55
#